data_AF-A0AA92TK66-F1
#
_entry.id   AF-A0AA92TK66-F1
#
_cell.length_a   1.000
_cell.length_b   1.000
_cell.length_c   1.000
_cell.angle_alpha   90.00
_cell.angle_beta   90.00
_cell.angle_gamma   90.00
#
_symmetry.space_group_name_H-M   'P 1'
#
loop_
_entity.id
_entity.type
_entity.pdbx_description
1 polymer ?
#
loop_
_entity_poly.entity_id
_entity_poly.type
_entity_poly.pdbx_seq_one_letter_code
_entity_poly.pdbx_strand_id
1 'polypeptide(L)'
;MKYIWLIIFLILPIVGVLYTAWRMWHLLPFSIAMKWVAVGVLVVWFSTIFIAFSGALEKMPLFAATAVYEVGFSFIFILLYLVMLFLVLDVGRLVHIVPKAWLFDNGYTSIGIFAFMLLIFGYGSIHYNNKVREQIDIKTDKAISLEKKSTKIVLLSDLHLGYHNRRSDFRKWVDMINAEQPDLILIAGDIIDNSVRPLMEENVAEEFHRFKAPIYACLGNHEYYSNQPKARRFYREAGITLLQDSVAKIGNLCIIGRDDRTNMQRKSLAMIMEEARKKGYISDLRHGKSSDEFFILLDHQPYHLEEAEQNGIDFQFSGHTHHGQVWPVSWVTDALYEKAYGSLQKGNTQYYISSGLGIWGGKFRIGTQSEYVVLTIE
;
A
#
# COMPACT_ATOMS: atom_id res chain seq x y z
N MET A 1 22.98 11.08 0.27
CA MET A 1 21.86 10.47 -0.48
C MET A 1 20.48 10.87 0.06
N LYS A 2 20.14 10.75 1.35
CA LYS A 2 18.79 11.09 1.89
C LYS A 2 18.31 12.52 1.57
N TYR A 3 19.17 13.54 1.66
CA TYR A 3 18.79 14.93 1.39
C TYR A 3 18.50 15.22 -0.09
N ILE A 4 19.19 14.56 -1.02
CA ILE A 4 18.97 14.75 -2.46
C ILE A 4 17.59 14.24 -2.86
N TRP A 5 17.19 13.07 -2.34
CA TRP A 5 15.86 12.52 -2.56
C TRP A 5 14.75 13.38 -1.94
N LEU A 6 14.98 13.93 -0.74
CA LEU A 6 14.05 14.87 -0.12
C LEU A 6 13.88 16.15 -0.95
N ILE A 7 14.97 16.68 -1.49
CA ILE A 7 14.96 17.86 -2.36
C ILE A 7 14.19 17.55 -3.65
N ILE A 8 14.45 16.40 -4.30
CA ILE A 8 13.72 15.99 -5.50
C ILE A 8 12.23 15.81 -5.20
N PHE A 9 11.88 15.16 -4.09
CA PHE A 9 10.51 14.91 -3.67
C PHE A 9 9.72 16.21 -3.42
N LEU A 10 10.37 17.27 -2.96
CA LEU A 10 9.72 18.57 -2.74
C LEU A 10 9.73 19.47 -4.00
N ILE A 11 10.85 19.52 -4.72
CA ILE A 11 11.00 20.43 -5.87
C ILE A 11 10.20 19.93 -7.08
N LEU A 12 10.20 18.63 -7.36
CA LEU A 12 9.57 18.10 -8.58
C LEU A 12 8.05 18.38 -8.63
N PRO A 13 7.26 18.17 -7.56
CA PRO A 13 5.86 18.54 -7.57
C PRO A 13 5.64 20.05 -7.69
N ILE A 14 6.49 20.89 -7.09
CA ILE A 14 6.41 22.35 -7.23
C ILE A 14 6.64 22.77 -8.69
N VAL A 15 7.67 22.22 -9.34
CA VAL A 15 7.92 22.46 -10.76
C VAL A 15 6.74 21.98 -11.61
N GLY A 16 6.17 20.81 -11.29
CA GLY A 16 4.98 20.29 -11.95
C GLY A 16 3.77 21.23 -11.82
N VAL A 17 3.54 21.79 -10.63
CA VAL A 17 2.48 22.78 -10.37
C VAL A 17 2.69 24.04 -11.21
N LEU A 18 3.91 24.59 -11.21
CA LEU A 18 4.23 25.79 -11.98
C LEU A 18 4.05 25.56 -13.50
N TYR A 19 4.53 24.43 -13.99
CA TYR A 19 4.38 24.04 -15.40
C TYR A 19 2.91 23.85 -15.78
N THR A 20 2.14 23.14 -14.96
CA THR A 20 0.70 22.90 -15.17
C THR A 20 -0.08 24.22 -15.12
N ALA A 21 0.21 25.10 -14.16
CA ALA A 21 -0.40 26.42 -14.05
C ALA A 21 -0.11 27.28 -15.29
N TRP A 22 1.14 27.29 -15.76
CA TRP A 22 1.52 28.00 -16.98
C TRP A 22 0.80 27.44 -18.20
N ARG A 23 0.66 26.12 -18.32
CA ARG A 23 -0.09 25.48 -19.41
C ARG A 23 -1.57 25.83 -19.37
N MET A 24 -2.21 25.72 -18.20
CA MET A 24 -3.62 26.10 -18.02
C MET A 24 -3.86 27.57 -18.36
N TRP A 25 -2.95 28.47 -17.96
CA TRP A 25 -3.04 29.90 -18.26
C TRP A 25 -3.11 30.20 -19.77
N HIS A 26 -2.29 29.48 -20.55
CA HIS A 26 -2.22 29.69 -22.00
C HIS A 26 -3.34 28.94 -22.73
N LEU A 27 -3.75 27.77 -22.25
CA LEU A 27 -4.71 26.91 -22.91
C LEU A 27 -6.16 27.37 -22.74
N LEU A 28 -6.55 27.74 -21.51
CA LEU A 28 -7.96 28.00 -21.20
C LEU A 28 -8.47 29.24 -21.95
N PRO A 29 -9.59 29.15 -22.69
CA PRO A 29 -10.18 30.28 -23.43
C PRO A 29 -11.03 31.18 -22.52
N PHE A 30 -10.47 31.55 -21.37
CA PHE A 30 -11.17 32.22 -20.29
C PHE A 30 -10.71 33.68 -20.14
N SER A 31 -11.55 34.50 -19.49
CA SER A 31 -11.13 35.84 -19.06
C SER A 31 -9.95 35.74 -18.09
N ILE A 32 -9.15 36.81 -18.00
CA ILE A 32 -7.98 36.88 -17.10
C ILE A 32 -8.38 36.55 -15.65
N ALA A 33 -9.54 37.04 -15.20
CA ALA A 33 -10.05 36.74 -13.85
C ALA A 33 -10.30 35.24 -13.66
N MET A 34 -10.95 34.57 -14.61
CA MET A 34 -11.21 33.13 -14.55
C MET A 34 -9.92 32.29 -14.65
N LYS A 35 -8.90 32.75 -15.38
CA LYS A 35 -7.58 32.10 -15.41
C LYS A 35 -6.89 32.15 -14.04
N TRP A 36 -6.93 33.29 -13.37
CA TRP A 36 -6.42 33.42 -12.00
C TRP A 36 -7.17 32.52 -11.02
N VAL A 37 -8.50 32.41 -11.15
CA VAL A 37 -9.29 31.47 -10.34
C VAL A 37 -8.83 30.03 -10.58
N ALA A 38 -8.69 29.60 -11.83
CA ALA A 38 -8.25 28.24 -12.16
C ALA A 38 -6.85 27.90 -11.61
N VAL A 39 -5.89 28.82 -11.79
CA VAL A 39 -4.53 28.66 -11.23
C VAL A 39 -4.55 28.69 -9.70
N GLY A 40 -5.34 29.58 -9.10
CA GLY A 40 -5.50 29.68 -7.65
C GLY A 40 -6.05 28.39 -7.04
N VAL A 41 -7.07 27.78 -7.65
CA VAL A 41 -7.63 26.48 -7.23
C VAL A 41 -6.56 25.40 -7.26
N LEU A 42 -5.79 25.32 -8.36
CA LEU A 42 -4.69 24.35 -8.50
C LEU A 42 -3.65 24.51 -7.38
N VAL A 43 -3.24 25.74 -7.10
CA VAL A 43 -2.25 26.04 -6.04
C VAL A 43 -2.83 25.71 -4.66
N VAL A 44 -4.09 26.04 -4.40
CA VAL A 44 -4.75 25.72 -3.13
C VAL A 44 -4.84 24.21 -2.92
N TRP A 45 -5.28 23.45 -3.92
CA TRP A 45 -5.35 21.99 -3.84
C TRP A 45 -3.97 21.38 -3.57
N PHE A 46 -2.94 21.79 -4.30
CA PHE A 46 -1.58 21.34 -3.99
C PHE A 46 -1.13 21.72 -2.57
N SER A 47 -1.45 22.94 -2.12
CA SER A 47 -1.01 23.44 -0.82
C SER A 47 -1.60 22.69 0.37
N THR A 48 -2.75 22.02 0.20
CA THR A 48 -3.36 21.20 1.26
C THR A 48 -2.48 20.04 1.73
N ILE A 49 -1.55 19.56 0.90
CA ILE A 49 -0.58 18.53 1.31
C ILE A 49 0.33 19.01 2.44
N PHE A 50 0.73 20.29 2.43
CA PHE A 50 1.58 20.87 3.48
C PHE A 50 0.81 21.03 4.79
N ILE A 51 -0.51 21.24 4.71
CA ILE A 51 -1.39 21.22 5.88
C ILE A 51 -1.35 19.82 6.51
N ALA A 52 -1.37 18.75 5.70
CA ALA A 52 -1.26 17.40 6.20
C ALA A 52 0.06 17.15 6.94
N PHE A 53 1.19 17.59 6.37
CA PHE A 53 2.50 17.45 7.01
C PHE A 53 2.72 18.37 8.22
N SER A 54 1.96 19.45 8.37
CA SER A 54 2.10 20.39 9.49
C SER A 54 1.55 19.86 10.83
N GLY A 55 0.85 18.72 10.80
CA GLY A 55 0.11 18.19 11.96
C GLY A 55 -1.19 18.95 12.26
N ALA A 56 -1.55 19.95 11.44
CA ALA A 56 -2.80 20.71 11.61
C ALA A 56 -4.06 19.85 11.51
N LEU A 57 -4.01 18.75 10.76
CA LEU A 57 -5.15 17.83 10.62
C LEU A 57 -5.64 17.29 11.96
N GLU A 58 -4.74 17.02 12.90
CA GLU A 58 -5.07 16.51 14.24
C GLU A 58 -5.92 17.50 15.06
N LYS A 59 -5.92 18.78 14.69
CA LYS A 59 -6.69 19.85 15.35
C LYS A 59 -8.00 20.17 14.64
N MET A 60 -8.18 19.69 13.41
CA MET A 60 -9.37 19.96 12.60
C MET A 60 -10.51 18.98 12.93
N PRO A 61 -11.79 19.38 12.76
CA PRO A 61 -12.89 18.44 12.72
C PRO A 61 -12.62 17.31 11.71
N LEU A 62 -12.99 16.07 12.05
CA LEU A 62 -12.62 14.88 11.26
C LEU A 62 -13.02 14.98 9.79
N PHE A 63 -14.21 15.52 9.49
CA PHE A 63 -14.67 15.71 8.11
C PHE A 63 -13.77 16.67 7.32
N ALA A 64 -13.32 17.76 7.95
CA ALA A 64 -12.46 18.76 7.33
C ALA A 64 -11.03 18.21 7.16
N ALA A 65 -10.51 17.52 8.17
CA ALA A 65 -9.23 16.84 8.10
C ALA A 65 -9.20 15.82 6.95
N THR A 66 -10.28 15.04 6.83
CA THR A 66 -10.48 14.07 5.76
C THR A 66 -10.48 14.78 4.40
N ALA A 67 -11.32 15.79 4.19
CA ALA A 67 -11.39 16.50 2.91
C ALA A 67 -10.04 17.15 2.51
N VAL A 68 -9.33 17.77 3.46
CA VAL A 68 -8.01 18.39 3.20
C VAL A 68 -6.98 17.32 2.81
N TYR A 69 -6.94 16.20 3.53
CA TYR A 69 -6.04 15.10 3.23
C TYR A 69 -6.38 14.49 1.87
N GLU A 70 -7.67 14.23 1.61
CA GLU A 70 -8.12 13.62 0.36
C GLU A 70 -7.79 14.47 -0.85
N VAL A 71 -8.06 15.77 -0.80
CA VAL A 71 -7.75 16.72 -1.88
C VAL A 71 -6.24 16.75 -2.12
N GLY A 72 -5.43 16.94 -1.07
CA GLY A 72 -3.98 17.12 -1.21
C GLY A 72 -3.28 15.90 -1.80
N PHE A 73 -3.53 14.72 -1.23
CA PHE A 73 -2.87 13.51 -1.69
C PHE A 73 -3.44 12.97 -3.01
N SER A 74 -4.73 13.16 -3.31
CA SER A 74 -5.28 12.85 -4.64
C SER A 74 -4.70 13.76 -5.71
N PHE A 75 -4.46 15.03 -5.37
CA PHE A 75 -3.96 16.01 -6.32
C PHE A 75 -2.55 15.69 -6.82
N ILE A 76 -1.71 14.97 -6.05
CA ILE A 76 -0.38 14.53 -6.51
C ILE A 76 -0.50 13.66 -7.77
N PHE A 77 -1.44 12.71 -7.78
CA PHE A 77 -1.65 11.83 -8.92
C PHE A 77 -2.26 12.58 -10.10
N ILE A 78 -3.23 13.47 -9.84
CA ILE A 78 -3.82 14.34 -10.86
C ILE A 78 -2.74 15.21 -11.51
N LEU A 79 -1.87 15.82 -10.69
CA LEU A 79 -0.76 16.64 -11.13
C LEU A 79 0.22 15.83 -11.99
N LEU A 80 0.59 14.62 -11.58
CA LEU A 80 1.45 13.73 -12.36
C LEU A 80 0.88 13.52 -13.77
N TYR A 81 -0.40 13.18 -13.88
CA TYR A 81 -1.04 12.92 -15.17
C TYR A 81 -1.21 14.19 -16.01
N LEU A 82 -1.50 15.34 -15.40
CA LEU A 82 -1.54 16.63 -16.09
C LEU A 82 -0.17 17.00 -16.67
N VAL A 83 0.90 16.86 -15.87
CA VAL A 83 2.27 17.11 -16.32
C VAL A 83 2.62 16.19 -17.48
N MET A 84 2.36 14.89 -17.36
CA MET A 84 2.63 13.93 -18.43
C MET A 84 1.86 14.26 -19.72
N LEU A 85 0.56 14.58 -19.60
CA LEU A 85 -0.27 14.92 -20.74
C LEU A 85 0.21 16.19 -21.44
N PHE A 86 0.53 17.24 -20.67
CA PHE A 86 1.08 18.47 -21.24
C PHE A 86 2.46 18.26 -21.86
N LEU A 87 3.31 17.42 -21.28
CA LEU A 87 4.60 17.06 -21.88
C LEU A 87 4.42 16.33 -23.21
N VAL A 88 3.48 15.37 -23.30
CA VAL A 88 3.17 14.69 -24.56
C VAL A 88 2.67 15.67 -25.62
N LEU A 89 1.77 16.58 -25.25
CA LEU A 89 1.28 17.63 -26.14
C LEU A 89 2.40 18.57 -26.61
N ASP A 90 3.33 18.90 -25.72
CA ASP A 90 4.46 19.78 -26.02
C ASP A 90 5.51 19.15 -26.91
N VAL A 91 5.86 17.90 -26.62
CA VAL A 91 6.74 17.10 -27.49
C VAL A 91 6.07 16.95 -28.85
N GLY A 92 4.78 16.59 -28.88
CA GLY A 92 3.98 16.51 -30.10
C GLY A 92 4.00 17.81 -30.91
N ARG A 93 3.95 18.97 -30.24
CA ARG A 93 4.08 20.28 -30.89
C ARG A 93 5.49 20.50 -31.45
N LEU A 94 6.53 20.13 -30.69
CA LEU A 94 7.93 20.28 -31.12
C LEU A 94 8.26 19.41 -32.33
N VAL A 95 7.67 18.22 -32.43
CA VAL A 95 7.82 17.32 -33.60
C VAL A 95 6.76 17.56 -34.68
N HIS A 96 6.03 18.68 -34.62
CA HIS A 96 5.05 19.13 -35.61
C HIS A 96 3.81 18.22 -35.81
N ILE A 97 3.50 17.33 -34.86
CA ILE A 97 2.27 16.50 -34.85
C ILE A 97 1.10 17.28 -34.26
N VAL A 98 1.32 18.04 -33.17
CA VAL A 98 0.27 18.81 -32.49
C VAL A 98 0.33 20.28 -32.94
N PRO A 99 -0.73 20.81 -33.59
CA PRO A 99 -0.75 22.20 -34.02
C PRO A 99 -0.61 23.16 -32.84
N LYS A 100 0.18 24.23 -33.00
CA LYS A 100 0.34 25.26 -31.95
C LYS A 100 -1.01 25.82 -31.50
N ALA A 101 -1.95 26.05 -32.41
CA ALA A 101 -3.28 26.58 -32.11
C ALA A 101 -4.14 25.70 -31.19
N TRP A 102 -3.78 24.43 -30.99
CA TRP A 102 -4.48 23.55 -30.05
C TRP A 102 -4.07 23.79 -28.61
N LEU A 103 -2.91 24.42 -28.37
CA LEU A 103 -2.31 24.56 -27.04
C LEU A 103 -2.47 25.98 -26.46
N PHE A 104 -3.09 26.89 -27.19
CA PHE A 104 -3.32 28.27 -26.78
C PHE A 104 -4.76 28.67 -27.07
N ASP A 105 -5.45 29.18 -26.05
CA ASP A 105 -6.80 29.74 -26.11
C ASP A 105 -7.83 28.81 -26.81
N ASN A 106 -7.78 27.52 -26.48
CA ASN A 106 -8.54 26.49 -27.19
C ASN A 106 -9.49 25.72 -26.25
N GLY A 107 -10.80 25.97 -26.42
CA GLY A 107 -11.84 25.32 -25.62
C GLY A 107 -11.98 23.83 -25.88
N TYR A 108 -11.85 23.38 -27.12
CA TYR A 108 -11.97 21.97 -27.47
C TYR A 108 -10.85 21.14 -26.83
N THR A 109 -9.61 21.59 -26.91
CA THR A 109 -8.48 20.93 -26.23
C THR A 109 -8.67 20.94 -24.71
N SER A 110 -9.14 22.07 -24.14
CA SER A 110 -9.42 22.17 -22.70
C SER A 110 -10.46 21.14 -22.25
N ILE A 111 -11.57 21.02 -22.99
CA ILE A 111 -12.63 20.03 -22.74
C ILE A 111 -12.10 18.60 -22.92
N GLY A 112 -11.29 18.36 -23.97
CA GLY A 112 -10.69 17.05 -24.24
C GLY A 112 -9.77 16.59 -23.11
N ILE A 113 -8.91 17.47 -22.60
CA ILE A 113 -8.06 17.19 -21.44
C ILE A 113 -8.91 16.91 -20.20
N PHE A 114 -9.91 17.75 -19.91
CA PHE A 114 -10.79 17.54 -18.77
C PHE A 114 -11.54 16.20 -18.86
N ALA A 115 -12.09 15.86 -20.03
CA ALA A 115 -12.76 14.59 -20.27
C ALA A 115 -11.81 13.40 -20.12
N PHE A 116 -10.59 13.48 -20.67
CA PHE A 116 -9.57 12.45 -20.50
C PHE A 116 -9.22 12.23 -19.02
N MET A 117 -8.98 13.32 -18.29
CA MET A 117 -8.67 13.27 -16.85
C MET A 117 -9.84 12.66 -16.06
N LEU A 118 -11.07 13.07 -16.35
CA LEU A 118 -12.26 12.50 -15.71
C LEU A 118 -12.39 10.99 -15.98
N LEU A 119 -12.15 10.57 -17.22
CA LEU A 119 -12.23 9.15 -17.62
C LEU A 119 -11.13 8.31 -16.96
N ILE A 120 -9.87 8.76 -16.99
CA ILE A 120 -8.75 7.97 -16.46
C ILE A 120 -8.80 7.83 -14.93
N PHE A 121 -9.17 8.90 -14.21
CA PHE A 121 -9.33 8.86 -12.76
C PHE A 121 -10.65 8.19 -12.34
N GLY A 122 -11.71 8.32 -13.14
CA GLY A 122 -12.94 7.54 -12.97
C GLY A 122 -12.69 6.04 -13.10
N TYR A 123 -11.99 5.63 -14.16
CA TYR A 123 -11.50 4.26 -14.34
C TYR A 123 -10.64 3.82 -13.15
N GLY A 124 -9.65 4.64 -12.76
CA GLY A 124 -8.77 4.33 -11.64
C GLY A 124 -9.52 4.14 -10.33
N SER A 125 -10.58 4.92 -10.09
CA SER A 125 -11.41 4.81 -8.90
C SER A 125 -12.30 3.57 -8.93
N ILE A 126 -12.91 3.25 -10.06
CA ILE A 126 -13.68 2.00 -10.23
C ILE A 126 -12.76 0.80 -10.00
N HIS A 127 -11.57 0.81 -10.60
CA HIS A 127 -10.59 -0.27 -10.48
C HIS A 127 -10.08 -0.43 -9.05
N TYR A 128 -9.84 0.68 -8.33
CA TYR A 128 -9.49 0.63 -6.90
C TYR A 128 -10.59 -0.04 -6.06
N ASN A 129 -11.86 0.25 -6.35
CA ASN A 129 -12.99 -0.31 -5.60
C ASN A 129 -13.23 -1.80 -5.92
N ASN A 130 -12.80 -2.27 -7.09
CA ASN A 130 -12.86 -3.68 -7.48
C ASN A 130 -11.63 -4.44 -6.93
N LYS A 131 -11.78 -5.06 -5.75
CA LYS A 131 -10.68 -5.80 -5.10
C LYS A 131 -10.46 -7.14 -5.80
N VAL A 132 -9.28 -7.32 -6.39
CA VAL A 132 -8.90 -8.55 -7.07
C VAL A 132 -8.59 -9.64 -6.06
N ARG A 133 -9.11 -10.84 -6.31
CA ARG A 133 -8.83 -12.05 -5.54
C ARG A 133 -7.73 -12.83 -6.24
N GLU A 134 -6.55 -12.91 -5.62
CA GLU A 134 -5.43 -13.70 -6.14
C GLU A 134 -5.34 -15.04 -5.40
N GLN A 135 -5.27 -16.15 -6.13
CA GLN A 135 -5.17 -17.50 -5.55
C GLN A 135 -3.73 -17.99 -5.63
N ILE A 136 -3.19 -18.51 -4.53
CA ILE A 136 -1.91 -19.21 -4.49
C ILE A 136 -2.14 -20.58 -3.87
N ASP A 137 -1.71 -21.62 -4.57
CA ASP A 137 -1.80 -23.00 -4.09
C ASP A 137 -0.40 -23.55 -3.86
N ILE A 138 -0.08 -23.92 -2.62
CA ILE A 138 1.19 -24.52 -2.24
C ILE A 138 0.93 -25.98 -1.87
N LYS A 139 1.66 -26.88 -2.53
CA LYS A 139 1.70 -28.30 -2.17
C LYS A 139 2.92 -28.58 -1.35
N THR A 140 2.76 -29.23 -0.21
CA THR A 140 3.87 -29.55 0.69
C THR A 140 3.71 -30.94 1.29
N ASP A 141 4.82 -31.64 1.47
CA ASP A 141 4.83 -32.91 2.21
C ASP A 141 4.76 -32.70 3.73
N LYS A 142 4.76 -31.44 4.20
CA LYS A 142 4.71 -31.06 5.61
C LYS A 142 3.28 -31.13 6.12
N ALA A 143 3.06 -31.83 7.23
CA ALA A 143 1.73 -32.00 7.82
C ALA A 143 1.28 -30.74 8.57
N ILE A 144 0.72 -29.73 7.90
CA ILE A 144 0.36 -28.43 8.49
C ILE A 144 -0.76 -28.51 9.52
N SER A 145 -1.80 -29.29 9.20
CA SER A 145 -2.96 -29.51 10.07
C SER A 145 -3.21 -31.00 10.26
N LEU A 146 -3.44 -31.42 11.51
CA LEU A 146 -3.79 -32.80 11.85
C LEU A 146 -5.26 -33.13 11.51
N GLU A 147 -6.11 -32.11 11.35
CA GLU A 147 -7.57 -32.29 11.21
C GLU A 147 -8.10 -31.97 9.81
N LYS A 148 -7.37 -31.17 9.02
CA LYS A 148 -7.79 -30.74 7.67
C LYS A 148 -6.74 -31.10 6.64
N LYS A 149 -7.20 -31.55 5.46
CA LYS A 149 -6.36 -31.82 4.29
C LYS A 149 -5.78 -30.56 3.65
N SER A 150 -6.38 -29.40 3.90
CA SER A 150 -5.96 -28.12 3.34
C SER A 150 -6.18 -27.02 4.37
N THR A 151 -5.27 -26.05 4.41
CA THR A 151 -5.42 -24.84 5.22
C THR A 151 -5.61 -23.64 4.30
N LYS A 152 -6.70 -22.89 4.48
CA LYS A 152 -6.98 -21.67 3.71
C LYS A 152 -6.64 -20.43 4.54
N ILE A 153 -5.72 -19.63 4.03
CA ILE A 153 -5.22 -18.42 4.66
C ILE A 153 -5.53 -17.24 3.76
N VAL A 154 -6.19 -16.21 4.27
CA VAL A 154 -6.31 -14.93 3.57
C VAL A 154 -5.14 -14.04 3.98
N LEU A 155 -4.40 -13.53 3.00
CA LEU A 155 -3.27 -12.62 3.20
C LEU A 155 -3.65 -11.22 2.72
N LEU A 156 -3.38 -10.23 3.58
CA LEU A 156 -3.67 -8.81 3.35
C LEU A 156 -2.43 -7.96 3.59
N SER A 157 -2.27 -6.87 2.86
CA SER A 157 -1.25 -5.86 3.16
C SER A 157 -1.78 -4.48 2.84
N ASP A 158 -1.14 -3.45 3.43
CA ASP A 158 -1.34 -2.06 3.03
C ASP A 158 -2.82 -1.65 3.05
N LEU A 159 -3.51 -1.93 4.16
CA LEU A 159 -4.90 -1.52 4.34
C LEU A 159 -5.03 0.01 4.39
N HIS A 160 -4.02 0.67 4.97
CA HIS A 160 -3.95 2.13 5.13
C HIS A 160 -5.26 2.72 5.65
N LEU A 161 -5.81 2.12 6.72
CA LEU A 161 -7.00 2.64 7.39
C LEU A 161 -6.65 4.00 7.98
N GLY A 162 -7.49 5.01 7.73
CA GLY A 162 -7.11 6.40 8.01
C GLY A 162 -8.05 7.42 7.38
N TYR A 163 -7.50 8.52 6.86
CA TYR A 163 -8.32 9.56 6.25
C TYR A 163 -8.92 9.14 4.90
N HIS A 164 -8.30 8.24 4.14
CA HIS A 164 -8.88 7.72 2.90
C HIS A 164 -9.71 6.46 3.08
N ASN A 165 -9.11 5.41 3.64
CA ASN A 165 -9.77 4.12 3.81
C ASN A 165 -10.46 4.14 5.18
N ARG A 166 -11.76 4.44 5.16
CA ARG A 166 -12.56 4.68 6.36
C ARG A 166 -13.18 3.38 6.86
N ARG A 167 -13.83 3.44 8.03
CA ARG A 167 -14.56 2.29 8.58
C ARG A 167 -15.54 1.67 7.59
N SER A 168 -16.21 2.49 6.78
CA SER A 168 -17.19 2.03 5.79
C SER A 168 -16.56 1.26 4.62
N ASP A 169 -15.34 1.61 4.20
CA ASP A 169 -14.59 0.85 3.20
C ASP A 169 -14.16 -0.49 3.80
N PHE A 170 -13.57 -0.44 5.00
CA PHE A 170 -13.07 -1.63 5.70
C PHE A 170 -14.18 -2.64 6.01
N ARG A 171 -15.37 -2.18 6.40
CA ARG A 171 -16.56 -3.01 6.60
C ARG A 171 -16.83 -3.93 5.40
N LYS A 172 -16.76 -3.39 4.19
CA LYS A 172 -16.99 -4.15 2.94
C LYS A 172 -15.89 -5.18 2.72
N TRP A 173 -14.65 -4.83 3.06
CA TRP A 173 -13.51 -5.75 2.95
C TRP A 173 -13.64 -6.90 3.94
N VAL A 174 -14.06 -6.63 5.18
CA VAL A 174 -14.34 -7.66 6.18
C VAL A 174 -15.40 -8.65 5.68
N ASP A 175 -16.49 -8.16 5.07
CA ASP A 175 -17.54 -9.00 4.50
C ASP A 175 -17.01 -9.89 3.36
N MET A 176 -16.21 -9.30 2.47
CA MET A 176 -15.55 -10.01 1.36
C MET A 176 -14.60 -11.09 1.86
N ILE A 177 -13.74 -10.79 2.82
CA ILE A 177 -12.78 -11.74 3.38
C ILE A 177 -13.48 -12.86 4.16
N ASN A 178 -14.53 -12.55 4.92
CA ASN A 178 -15.32 -13.58 5.61
C ASN A 178 -16.02 -14.54 4.63
N ALA A 179 -16.35 -14.08 3.42
CA ALA A 179 -16.93 -14.94 2.38
C ALA A 179 -15.96 -16.01 1.86
N GLU A 180 -14.65 -15.78 1.97
CA GLU A 180 -13.62 -16.78 1.65
C GLU A 180 -13.60 -17.96 2.63
N GLN A 181 -14.22 -17.80 3.81
CA GLN A 181 -14.18 -18.75 4.93
C GLN A 181 -12.74 -19.16 5.29
N PRO A 182 -11.86 -18.18 5.63
CA PRO A 182 -10.48 -18.48 5.98
C PRO A 182 -10.38 -19.23 7.30
N ASP A 183 -9.37 -20.08 7.42
CA ASP A 183 -8.91 -20.64 8.69
C ASP A 183 -8.06 -19.64 9.49
N LEU A 184 -7.41 -18.72 8.77
CA LEU A 184 -6.45 -17.77 9.30
C LEU A 184 -6.40 -16.50 8.43
N ILE A 185 -6.19 -15.35 9.05
CA ILE A 185 -5.91 -14.10 8.34
C ILE A 185 -4.53 -13.61 8.73
N LEU A 186 -3.68 -13.35 7.74
CA LEU A 186 -2.35 -12.78 7.93
C LEU A 186 -2.27 -11.39 7.31
N ILE A 187 -1.71 -10.42 8.04
CA ILE A 187 -1.58 -9.04 7.57
C ILE A 187 -0.11 -8.58 7.58
N ALA A 188 0.47 -8.35 6.41
CA ALA A 188 1.87 -7.92 6.27
C ALA A 188 2.00 -6.39 6.30
N GLY A 189 1.75 -5.79 7.47
CA GLY A 189 2.01 -4.37 7.74
C GLY A 189 1.04 -3.37 7.12
N ASP A 190 1.22 -2.10 7.51
CA ASP A 190 0.48 -0.92 7.05
C ASP A 190 -1.05 -1.09 7.18
N ILE A 191 -1.49 -1.48 8.38
CA ILE A 191 -2.92 -1.46 8.74
C ILE A 191 -3.39 -0.03 8.93
N ILE A 192 -2.57 0.78 9.61
CA ILE A 192 -2.85 2.17 9.93
C ILE A 192 -2.09 3.03 8.93
N ASP A 193 -2.74 4.03 8.33
CA ASP A 193 -2.06 5.06 7.53
C ASP A 193 -1.32 6.04 8.47
N ASN A 194 -1.14 7.30 8.07
CA ASN A 194 -0.37 8.31 8.81
C ASN A 194 -0.93 8.72 10.19
N SER A 195 -2.18 8.37 10.53
CA SER A 195 -2.76 8.69 11.83
C SER A 195 -3.74 7.63 12.30
N VAL A 196 -3.63 7.27 13.58
CA VAL A 196 -4.58 6.38 14.28
C VAL A 196 -5.89 7.08 14.66
N ARG A 197 -5.95 8.42 14.59
CA ARG A 197 -7.11 9.21 15.04
C ARG A 197 -8.42 8.81 14.34
N PRO A 198 -8.48 8.72 12.99
CA PRO A 198 -9.69 8.27 12.30
C PRO A 198 -10.17 6.90 12.77
N LEU A 199 -9.25 5.97 13.03
CA LEU A 199 -9.60 4.62 13.48
C LEU A 199 -10.23 4.62 14.88
N MET A 200 -9.71 5.47 15.77
CA MET A 200 -10.25 5.63 17.12
C MET A 200 -11.61 6.34 17.11
N GLU A 201 -11.74 7.45 16.38
CA GLU A 201 -13.00 8.22 16.32
C GLU A 201 -14.13 7.46 15.62
N GLU A 202 -13.81 6.65 14.60
CA GLU A 202 -14.81 5.80 13.93
C GLU A 202 -14.99 4.44 14.59
N ASN A 203 -14.20 4.09 15.61
CA ASN A 203 -14.19 2.80 16.28
C ASN A 203 -14.00 1.61 15.30
N VAL A 204 -12.97 1.71 14.45
CA VAL A 204 -12.63 0.70 13.43
C VAL A 204 -12.32 -0.68 14.03
N ALA A 205 -11.86 -0.73 15.28
CA ALA A 205 -11.57 -1.97 16.00
C ALA A 205 -12.78 -2.94 16.03
N GLU A 206 -14.01 -2.41 16.10
CA GLU A 206 -15.24 -3.23 16.04
C GLU A 206 -15.36 -4.03 14.73
N GLU A 207 -14.88 -3.50 13.61
CA GLU A 207 -14.94 -4.21 12.34
C GLU A 207 -13.94 -5.37 12.30
N PHE A 208 -12.80 -5.27 12.98
CA PHE A 208 -11.86 -6.40 13.11
C PHE A 208 -12.47 -7.57 13.88
N HIS A 209 -13.27 -7.30 14.92
CA HIS A 209 -13.97 -8.37 15.66
C HIS A 209 -15.02 -9.13 14.84
N ARG A 210 -15.41 -8.61 13.67
CA ARG A 210 -16.35 -9.30 12.77
C ARG A 210 -15.65 -10.36 11.90
N PHE A 211 -14.31 -10.40 11.86
CA PHE A 211 -13.60 -11.49 11.19
C PHE A 211 -13.89 -12.82 11.90
N LYS A 212 -14.10 -13.87 11.09
CA LYS A 212 -14.45 -15.21 11.57
C LYS A 212 -13.25 -16.13 11.80
N ALA A 213 -12.04 -15.59 11.64
CA ALA A 213 -10.77 -16.30 11.75
C ALA A 213 -9.79 -15.50 12.60
N PRO A 214 -8.84 -16.16 13.30
CA PRO A 214 -7.79 -15.48 14.02
C PRO A 214 -6.91 -14.65 13.09
N ILE A 215 -6.42 -13.53 13.59
CA ILE A 215 -5.65 -12.54 12.82
C ILE A 215 -4.25 -12.42 13.41
N TYR A 216 -3.24 -12.57 12.56
CA TYR A 216 -1.84 -12.31 12.89
C TYR A 216 -1.30 -11.25 11.95
N ALA A 217 -0.52 -10.31 12.48
CA ALA A 217 0.02 -9.21 11.69
C ALA A 217 1.44 -8.88 12.10
N CYS A 218 2.24 -8.37 11.15
CA CYS A 218 3.46 -7.64 11.47
C CYS A 218 3.23 -6.12 11.32
N LEU A 219 4.18 -5.30 11.80
CA LEU A 219 4.17 -3.86 11.55
C LEU A 219 4.65 -3.56 10.13
N GLY A 220 4.14 -2.49 9.54
CA GLY A 220 4.73 -1.81 8.40
C GLY A 220 5.36 -0.48 8.81
N ASN A 221 5.76 0.32 7.83
CA ASN A 221 6.41 1.60 8.12
C ASN A 221 5.42 2.68 8.59
N HIS A 222 4.14 2.61 8.20
CA HIS A 222 3.15 3.60 8.61
C HIS A 222 2.79 3.49 10.10
N GLU A 223 2.92 2.31 10.73
CA GLU A 223 2.79 2.20 12.19
C GLU A 223 3.87 2.99 12.95
N TYR A 224 5.03 3.23 12.35
CA TYR A 224 6.08 4.08 12.93
C TYR A 224 5.78 5.57 12.73
N TYR A 225 5.01 5.94 11.70
CA TYR A 225 4.63 7.32 11.42
C TYR A 225 3.41 7.77 12.24
N SER A 226 2.51 6.84 12.59
CA SER A 226 1.19 7.11 13.19
C SER A 226 1.13 7.12 14.73
N ASN A 227 2.26 7.31 15.41
CA ASN A 227 2.43 7.28 16.88
C ASN A 227 2.33 5.85 17.46
N GLN A 228 3.48 5.15 17.48
CA GLN A 228 3.59 3.71 17.78
C GLN A 228 2.87 3.23 19.06
N PRO A 229 2.91 3.94 20.21
CA PRO A 229 2.13 3.55 21.39
C PRO A 229 0.61 3.47 21.15
N LYS A 230 0.04 4.42 20.40
CA LYS A 230 -1.39 4.41 20.06
C LYS A 230 -1.71 3.31 19.04
N ALA A 231 -0.82 3.08 18.08
CA ALA A 231 -0.93 1.96 17.15
C ALA A 231 -1.02 0.63 17.92
N ARG A 232 -0.05 0.33 18.81
CA ARG A 232 -0.08 -0.91 19.61
C ARG A 232 -1.36 -1.08 20.43
N ARG A 233 -1.89 0.02 20.99
CA ARG A 233 -3.18 0.00 21.69
C ARG A 233 -4.31 -0.41 20.75
N PHE A 234 -4.37 0.15 19.54
CA PHE A 234 -5.37 -0.21 18.53
C PHE A 234 -5.30 -1.69 18.16
N TYR A 235 -4.11 -2.26 17.92
CA TYR A 235 -3.96 -3.69 17.59
C TYR A 235 -4.55 -4.59 18.68
N ARG A 236 -4.31 -4.26 19.96
CA ARG A 236 -4.89 -4.98 21.10
C ARG A 236 -6.41 -4.83 21.17
N GLU A 237 -6.93 -3.62 20.99
CA GLU A 237 -8.37 -3.35 20.97
C GLU A 237 -9.08 -4.05 19.81
N ALA A 238 -8.42 -4.17 18.66
CA ALA A 238 -8.95 -4.86 17.47
C ALA A 238 -8.86 -6.40 17.56
N GLY A 239 -8.26 -6.96 18.60
CA GLY A 239 -8.08 -8.41 18.74
C GLY A 239 -7.05 -9.01 17.78
N ILE A 240 -6.09 -8.21 17.30
CA ILE A 240 -5.04 -8.65 16.37
C ILE A 240 -3.84 -9.19 17.16
N THR A 241 -3.38 -10.39 16.81
CA THR A 241 -2.12 -10.92 17.35
C THR A 241 -0.95 -10.27 16.62
N LEU A 242 -0.41 -9.20 17.20
CA LEU A 242 0.76 -8.52 16.66
C LEU A 242 2.04 -9.34 16.89
N LEU A 243 2.72 -9.67 15.80
CA LEU A 243 4.01 -10.33 15.78
C LEU A 243 5.10 -9.29 15.45
N GLN A 244 6.08 -9.15 16.33
CA GLN A 244 7.17 -8.20 16.19
C GLN A 244 8.47 -8.87 16.62
N ASP A 245 9.25 -9.28 15.64
CA ASP A 245 10.41 -10.16 15.82
C ASP A 245 10.07 -11.41 16.66
N SER A 246 8.90 -11.98 16.38
CA SER A 246 8.32 -13.09 17.15
C SER A 246 7.62 -14.11 16.25
N VAL A 247 7.37 -15.29 16.83
CA VAL A 247 6.79 -16.44 16.14
C VAL A 247 5.49 -16.86 16.85
N ALA A 248 4.44 -17.11 16.08
CA ALA A 248 3.25 -17.83 16.52
C ALA A 248 3.20 -19.21 15.85
N LYS A 249 2.81 -20.23 16.61
CA LYS A 249 2.68 -21.60 16.11
C LYS A 249 1.25 -22.10 16.25
N ILE A 250 0.71 -22.66 15.17
CA ILE A 250 -0.63 -23.24 15.07
C ILE A 250 -0.47 -24.63 14.44
N GLY A 251 -0.49 -25.68 15.27
CA GLY A 251 -0.10 -27.01 14.80
C GLY A 251 1.35 -27.01 14.30
N ASN A 252 1.56 -27.38 13.04
CA ASN A 252 2.87 -27.31 12.38
C ASN A 252 3.04 -26.06 11.51
N LEU A 253 2.07 -25.14 11.50
CA LEU A 253 2.22 -23.84 10.86
C LEU A 253 2.95 -22.88 11.81
N CYS A 254 4.07 -22.33 11.36
CA CYS A 254 4.84 -21.33 12.09
C CYS A 254 4.77 -19.99 11.34
N ILE A 255 4.16 -18.99 11.97
CA ILE A 255 4.00 -17.64 11.43
C ILE A 255 5.05 -16.76 12.10
N ILE A 256 5.98 -16.24 11.31
CA ILE A 256 7.03 -15.32 11.77
C ILE A 256 6.62 -13.91 11.37
N GLY A 257 6.47 -13.02 12.34
CA GLY A 257 6.33 -11.59 12.05
C GLY A 257 7.64 -10.89 12.39
N ARG A 258 8.32 -10.39 11.37
CA ARG A 258 9.52 -9.58 11.56
C ARG A 258 9.11 -8.12 11.72
N ASP A 259 9.73 -7.41 12.66
CA ASP A 259 9.48 -5.99 12.85
C ASP A 259 9.86 -5.20 11.58
N ASP A 260 9.27 -4.04 11.33
CA ASP A 260 9.49 -3.31 10.08
C ASP A 260 10.92 -2.77 9.93
N ARG A 261 11.42 -2.68 8.69
CA ARG A 261 12.76 -2.14 8.36
C ARG A 261 12.98 -0.72 8.87
N THR A 262 11.93 0.07 9.06
CA THR A 262 12.01 1.42 9.65
C THR A 262 12.61 1.39 11.06
N ASN A 263 12.40 0.31 11.81
CA ASN A 263 13.15 0.07 13.04
C ASN A 263 14.54 -0.48 12.74
N MET A 264 15.55 0.39 12.83
CA MET A 264 16.95 0.02 12.65
C MET A 264 17.48 -0.96 13.71
N GLN A 265 16.73 -1.20 14.80
CA GLN A 265 17.04 -2.16 15.85
C GLN A 265 16.26 -3.48 15.70
N ARG A 266 15.53 -3.69 14.60
CA ARG A 266 14.85 -4.97 14.31
C ARG A 266 15.84 -6.13 14.32
N LYS A 267 15.40 -7.30 14.75
CA LYS A 267 16.22 -8.51 14.70
C LYS A 267 16.41 -8.99 13.26
N SER A 268 17.54 -9.66 13.01
CA SER A 268 17.67 -10.45 11.79
C SER A 268 16.75 -11.67 11.85
N LEU A 269 16.32 -12.16 10.69
CA LEU A 269 15.50 -13.36 10.63
C LEU A 269 16.19 -14.56 11.30
N ALA A 270 17.50 -14.71 11.11
CA ALA A 270 18.30 -15.74 11.75
C ALA A 270 18.23 -15.68 13.29
N MET A 271 18.30 -14.49 13.88
CA MET A 271 18.16 -14.33 15.34
C MET A 271 16.78 -14.71 15.84
N ILE A 272 15.71 -14.34 15.12
CA ILE A 272 14.33 -14.70 15.48
C ILE A 272 14.17 -16.22 15.47
N MET A 273 14.65 -16.87 14.40
CA MET A 273 14.58 -18.32 14.25
C MET A 273 15.41 -19.05 15.32
N GLU A 274 16.61 -18.55 15.65
CA GLU A 274 17.44 -19.11 16.72
C GLU A 274 16.77 -18.99 18.10
N GLU A 275 16.21 -17.82 18.43
CA GLU A 275 15.49 -17.62 19.69
C GLU A 275 14.24 -18.49 19.78
N ALA A 276 13.49 -18.64 18.69
CA ALA A 276 12.33 -19.53 18.63
C ALA A 276 12.71 -20.99 18.87
N ARG A 277 13.84 -21.46 18.32
CA ARG A 277 14.40 -22.80 18.59
C ARG A 277 14.78 -22.95 20.06
N LYS A 278 15.52 -21.99 20.62
CA LYS A 278 15.96 -22.02 22.03
C LYS A 278 14.79 -22.06 23.01
N LYS A 279 13.67 -21.41 22.67
CA LYS A 279 12.43 -21.43 23.45
C LYS A 279 11.58 -22.69 23.22
N GLY A 280 11.98 -23.57 22.31
CA GLY A 280 11.23 -24.77 21.94
C GLY A 280 9.96 -24.49 21.15
N TYR A 281 9.81 -23.30 20.57
CA TYR A 281 8.64 -22.96 19.74
C TYR A 281 8.69 -23.64 18.38
N ILE A 282 9.90 -23.77 17.81
CA ILE A 282 10.12 -24.45 16.54
C ILE A 282 11.16 -25.54 16.73
N SER A 283 11.07 -26.60 15.93
CA SER A 283 11.93 -27.77 16.03
C SER A 283 13.41 -27.43 15.75
N ASP A 284 14.30 -28.16 16.43
CA ASP A 284 15.74 -28.03 16.17
C ASP A 284 16.08 -28.81 14.90
N LEU A 285 16.37 -28.09 13.81
CA LEU A 285 16.79 -28.65 12.51
C LEU A 285 18.18 -29.32 12.55
N ARG A 286 18.84 -29.33 13.71
CA ARG A 286 20.10 -30.05 13.91
C ARG A 286 19.87 -31.50 13.49
N HIS A 287 20.76 -32.01 12.63
CA HIS A 287 20.79 -33.36 12.02
C HIS A 287 20.25 -33.52 10.58
N GLY A 288 19.99 -32.45 9.83
CA GLY A 288 19.83 -32.55 8.37
C GLY A 288 18.54 -33.22 7.88
N LYS A 289 17.54 -33.34 8.75
CA LYS A 289 16.15 -33.63 8.36
C LYS A 289 15.43 -32.32 8.07
N SER A 290 14.57 -32.31 7.04
CA SER A 290 13.60 -31.24 6.83
C SER A 290 12.67 -31.15 8.04
N SER A 291 12.36 -29.94 8.49
CA SER A 291 11.32 -29.74 9.52
C SER A 291 9.96 -30.16 8.96
N ASP A 292 9.14 -30.80 9.80
CA ASP A 292 7.72 -31.03 9.52
C ASP A 292 6.89 -29.74 9.63
N GLU A 293 7.50 -28.64 10.07
CA GLU A 293 6.88 -27.32 10.22
C GLU A 293 6.94 -26.51 8.94
N PHE A 294 5.82 -25.88 8.59
CA PHE A 294 5.70 -24.96 7.47
C PHE A 294 5.85 -23.52 7.98
N PHE A 295 6.84 -22.80 7.46
CA PHE A 295 7.20 -21.46 7.90
C PHE A 295 6.64 -20.39 6.94
N ILE A 296 5.77 -19.52 7.46
CA ILE A 296 5.30 -18.31 6.78
C ILE A 296 5.97 -17.08 7.39
N LEU A 297 6.72 -16.34 6.60
CA LEU A 297 7.29 -15.05 7.00
C LEU A 297 6.40 -13.88 6.55
N LEU A 298 6.00 -13.05 7.50
CA LEU A 298 5.49 -11.71 7.27
C LEU A 298 6.64 -10.72 7.45
N ASP A 299 7.08 -10.12 6.35
CA ASP A 299 8.06 -9.04 6.33
C ASP A 299 7.54 -7.97 5.38
N HIS A 300 7.13 -6.83 5.93
CA HIS A 300 6.34 -5.84 5.20
C HIS A 300 7.06 -5.30 3.95
N GLN A 301 8.34 -4.93 4.07
CA GLN A 301 9.12 -4.38 2.96
C GLN A 301 9.94 -5.47 2.26
N PRO A 302 9.78 -5.69 0.95
CA PRO A 302 10.41 -6.81 0.23
C PRO A 302 11.89 -6.52 -0.13
N TYR A 303 12.72 -6.33 0.88
CA TYR A 303 14.16 -6.19 0.75
C TYR A 303 14.89 -7.42 1.31
N HIS A 304 16.08 -7.70 0.77
CA HIS A 304 16.91 -8.84 1.19
C HIS A 304 16.16 -10.17 1.16
N LEU A 305 15.44 -10.43 0.06
CA LEU A 305 14.58 -11.60 -0.08
C LEU A 305 15.37 -12.92 0.09
N GLU A 306 16.67 -12.92 -0.21
CA GLU A 306 17.60 -14.02 0.06
C GLU A 306 17.64 -14.47 1.53
N GLU A 307 17.36 -13.59 2.50
CA GLU A 307 17.38 -13.95 3.92
C GLU A 307 16.35 -15.04 4.25
N ALA A 308 15.18 -15.02 3.62
CA ALA A 308 14.13 -16.01 3.86
C ALA A 308 14.56 -17.41 3.39
N GLU A 309 15.15 -17.50 2.20
CA GLU A 309 15.67 -18.76 1.66
C GLU A 309 16.82 -19.31 2.52
N GLN A 310 17.76 -18.46 2.91
CA GLN A 310 18.88 -18.82 3.79
C GLN A 310 18.43 -19.34 5.17
N ASN A 311 17.21 -18.98 5.61
CA ASN A 311 16.65 -19.40 6.90
C ASN A 311 15.59 -20.50 6.77
N GLY A 312 15.40 -21.06 5.57
CA GLY A 312 14.49 -22.18 5.34
C GLY A 312 13.01 -21.83 5.48
N ILE A 313 12.65 -20.59 5.16
CA ILE A 313 11.24 -20.16 5.07
C ILE A 313 10.58 -20.84 3.87
N ASP A 314 9.35 -21.33 4.02
CA ASP A 314 8.62 -21.93 2.90
C ASP A 314 7.89 -20.88 2.06
N PHE A 315 7.26 -19.91 2.73
CA PHE A 315 6.52 -18.84 2.07
C PHE A 315 6.76 -17.48 2.74
N GLN A 316 7.09 -16.44 1.97
CA GLN A 316 7.15 -15.07 2.44
C GLN A 316 6.05 -14.22 1.78
N PHE A 317 5.34 -13.46 2.61
CA PHE A 317 4.36 -12.47 2.16
C PHE A 317 4.80 -11.06 2.57
N SER A 318 4.78 -10.16 1.59
CA SER A 318 5.21 -8.76 1.73
C SER A 318 4.22 -7.82 1.04
N GLY A 319 4.25 -6.54 1.42
CA GLY A 319 3.44 -5.47 0.83
C GLY A 319 4.31 -4.27 0.44
N HIS A 320 3.98 -3.09 0.95
CA HIS A 320 4.78 -1.85 0.93
C HIS A 320 4.90 -1.14 -0.41
N THR A 321 5.14 -1.89 -1.50
CA THR A 321 5.47 -1.29 -2.80
C THR A 321 4.27 -0.64 -3.48
N HIS A 322 3.06 -1.09 -3.13
CA HIS A 322 1.80 -0.81 -3.82
C HIS A 322 1.82 -1.08 -5.33
N HIS A 323 2.87 -1.73 -5.86
CA HIS A 323 3.23 -1.67 -7.27
C HIS A 323 3.19 -0.24 -7.84
N GLY A 324 3.55 0.76 -7.02
CA GLY A 324 3.51 2.19 -7.37
C GLY A 324 2.13 2.84 -7.40
N GLN A 325 1.04 2.10 -7.16
CA GLN A 325 -0.37 2.54 -7.17
C GLN A 325 -0.92 3.03 -8.52
N VAL A 326 -0.15 3.80 -9.29
CA VAL A 326 -0.50 4.23 -10.65
C VAL A 326 0.69 4.10 -11.59
N TRP A 327 0.43 3.77 -12.85
CA TRP A 327 1.41 3.92 -13.91
C TRP A 327 1.71 5.43 -14.11
N PRO A 328 2.96 5.84 -14.40
CA PRO A 328 4.17 5.04 -14.58
C PRO A 328 4.98 4.83 -13.29
N VAL A 329 4.44 5.18 -12.11
CA VAL A 329 5.14 4.97 -10.82
C VAL A 329 5.39 3.48 -10.59
N SER A 330 4.54 2.58 -11.12
CA SER A 330 4.78 1.14 -11.14
C SER A 330 6.13 0.77 -11.75
N TRP A 331 6.53 1.38 -12.88
CA TRP A 331 7.84 1.14 -13.50
C TRP A 331 8.99 1.64 -12.63
N VAL A 332 8.77 2.72 -11.87
CA VAL A 332 9.77 3.20 -10.90
C VAL A 332 9.92 2.17 -9.79
N THR A 333 8.83 1.60 -9.27
CA THR A 333 8.91 0.54 -8.25
C THR A 333 9.57 -0.72 -8.80
N ASP A 334 9.27 -1.14 -10.03
CA ASP A 334 9.93 -2.29 -10.68
C ASP A 334 11.44 -2.11 -10.80
N ALA A 335 11.92 -0.88 -10.99
CA ALA A 335 13.34 -0.59 -11.06
C ALA A 335 14.03 -0.51 -9.68
N LEU A 336 13.27 -0.23 -8.61
CA LEU A 336 13.81 -0.02 -7.25
C LEU A 336 13.86 -1.29 -6.41
N TYR A 337 12.97 -2.24 -6.66
CA TYR A 337 12.85 -3.48 -5.90
C TYR A 337 13.27 -4.66 -6.76
N GLU A 338 13.90 -5.68 -6.16
CA GLU A 338 14.15 -6.96 -6.84
C GLU A 338 12.84 -7.55 -7.39
N LYS A 339 11.78 -7.42 -6.59
CA LYS A 339 10.43 -7.78 -6.96
C LYS A 339 9.46 -6.77 -6.37
N ALA A 340 8.86 -5.94 -7.22
CA ALA A 340 7.90 -4.94 -6.77
C ALA A 340 6.48 -5.52 -6.61
N TYR A 341 6.13 -6.57 -7.34
CA TYR A 341 4.78 -7.13 -7.34
C TYR A 341 4.72 -8.57 -7.88
N GLY A 342 3.84 -9.39 -7.31
CA GLY A 342 3.52 -10.76 -7.73
C GLY A 342 4.45 -11.82 -7.17
N SER A 343 4.40 -13.02 -7.75
CA SER A 343 5.12 -14.20 -7.27
C SER A 343 6.60 -14.22 -7.65
N LEU A 344 7.45 -14.74 -6.76
CA LEU A 344 8.87 -15.05 -6.98
C LEU A 344 9.21 -16.38 -6.29
N GLN A 345 10.18 -17.12 -6.83
CA GLN A 345 10.75 -18.33 -6.23
C GLN A 345 12.25 -18.14 -6.04
N LYS A 346 12.79 -18.45 -4.86
CA LYS A 346 14.24 -18.64 -4.64
C LYS A 346 14.45 -19.94 -3.88
N GLY A 347 15.25 -20.85 -4.42
CA GLY A 347 15.43 -22.18 -3.83
C GLY A 347 14.07 -22.87 -3.63
N ASN A 348 13.76 -23.27 -2.39
CA ASN A 348 12.46 -23.84 -2.00
C ASN A 348 11.47 -22.78 -1.46
N THR A 349 11.89 -21.53 -1.30
CA THR A 349 11.04 -20.46 -0.75
C THR A 349 10.22 -19.80 -1.84
N GLN A 350 8.90 -19.78 -1.63
CA GLN A 350 7.96 -19.01 -2.42
C GLN A 350 7.77 -17.61 -1.80
N TYR A 351 7.64 -16.60 -2.65
CA TYR A 351 7.42 -15.22 -2.24
C TYR A 351 6.21 -14.69 -2.98
N TYR A 352 5.43 -13.85 -2.31
CA TYR A 352 4.43 -13.04 -2.97
C TYR A 352 4.45 -11.61 -2.43
N ILE A 353 4.68 -10.65 -3.33
CA ILE A 353 4.69 -9.23 -3.02
C ILE A 353 3.36 -8.65 -3.48
N SER A 354 2.51 -8.33 -2.53
CA SER A 354 1.17 -7.79 -2.75
C SER A 354 1.22 -6.35 -3.24
N SER A 355 0.31 -5.99 -4.14
CA SER A 355 0.10 -4.58 -4.51
C SER A 355 -0.72 -3.80 -3.48
N GLY A 356 -1.17 -4.45 -2.40
CA GLY A 356 -1.92 -3.86 -1.30
C GLY A 356 -3.43 -3.84 -1.53
N LEU A 357 -4.20 -4.09 -0.47
CA LEU A 357 -5.67 -4.03 -0.55
C LEU A 357 -6.15 -2.58 -0.57
N GLY A 358 -5.56 -1.76 0.29
CA GLY A 358 -5.80 -0.32 0.38
C GLY A 358 -4.92 0.47 -0.58
N ILE A 359 -4.76 1.75 -0.24
CA ILE A 359 -4.01 2.77 -0.97
C ILE A 359 -3.55 3.85 0.00
N TRP A 360 -2.49 4.55 -0.38
CA TRP A 360 -2.05 5.78 0.27
C TRP A 360 -2.38 6.96 -0.66
N GLY A 361 -3.10 7.95 -0.15
CA GLY A 361 -3.53 9.07 -0.99
C GLY A 361 -4.82 8.81 -1.79
N GLY A 362 -4.92 9.38 -3.00
CA GLY A 362 -6.16 9.27 -3.80
C GLY A 362 -6.55 7.83 -4.14
N LYS A 363 -7.85 7.53 -4.06
CA LYS A 363 -8.46 6.20 -4.33
C LYS A 363 -8.43 5.86 -5.83
N PHE A 364 -7.23 5.70 -6.39
CA PHE A 364 -7.00 5.41 -7.80
C PHE A 364 -6.01 4.26 -7.98
N ARG A 365 -6.37 3.29 -8.83
CA ARG A 365 -5.50 2.23 -9.33
C ARG A 365 -5.49 2.27 -10.86
N ILE A 366 -4.44 2.84 -11.45
CA ILE A 366 -4.32 3.00 -12.91
C ILE A 366 -3.12 2.18 -13.38
N GLY A 367 -3.32 1.14 -14.18
CA GLY A 367 -2.23 0.23 -14.58
C GLY A 367 -1.66 -0.63 -13.45
N THR A 368 -2.35 -0.69 -12.31
CA THR A 368 -2.06 -1.54 -11.15
C THR A 368 -3.39 -2.02 -10.55
N GLN A 369 -3.37 -2.90 -9.54
CA GLN A 369 -4.59 -3.39 -8.88
C GLN A 369 -4.55 -3.25 -7.36
N SER A 370 -5.73 -3.25 -6.74
CA SER A 370 -5.88 -3.50 -5.31
C SER A 370 -6.33 -4.94 -5.13
N GLU A 371 -5.68 -5.68 -4.25
CA GLU A 371 -5.89 -7.12 -4.15
C GLU A 371 -5.87 -7.65 -2.71
N TYR A 372 -6.39 -8.86 -2.56
CA TYR A 372 -6.12 -9.75 -1.43
C TYR A 372 -5.76 -11.13 -1.96
N VAL A 373 -4.95 -11.85 -1.20
CA VAL A 373 -4.48 -13.17 -1.60
C VAL A 373 -5.17 -14.25 -0.79
N VAL A 374 -5.59 -15.31 -1.44
CA VAL A 374 -6.07 -16.54 -0.83
C VAL A 374 -5.03 -17.61 -1.06
N LEU A 375 -4.28 -17.90 0.00
CA LEU A 375 -3.28 -18.95 0.03
C LEU A 375 -3.93 -20.25 0.52
N THR A 376 -3.90 -21.28 -0.31
CA THR A 376 -4.29 -22.64 0.08
C THR A 376 -3.04 -23.49 0.18
N ILE A 377 -2.86 -24.15 1.32
CA ILE A 377 -1.74 -25.07 1.52
C ILE A 377 -2.28 -26.47 1.70
N GLU A 378 -1.80 -27.40 0.87
CA GLU A 378 -2.24 -28.81 0.77
C GLU A 378 -1.09 -29.78 1.02
#